data_AF-A0A2V7MDA5-F1
#
_entry.id   AF-A0A2V7MDA5-F1
#
_cell.length_a   1.000
_cell.length_b   1.000
_cell.length_c   1.000
_cell.angle_alpha   90.00
_cell.angle_beta   90.00
_cell.angle_gamma   90.00
#
_symmetry.space_group_name_H-M   'P 1'
#
loop_
_entity.id
_entity.type
_entity.pdbx_description
1 polymer ?
#
loop_
_entity_poly.entity_id
_entity_poly.type
_entity_poly.pdbx_seq_one_letter_code
_entity_poly.pdbx_strand_id
1 'polypeptide(L)'
;MENAHRFPAHTPERAASAHRPRARSGERHRLHHHRLAPEDSVKTLRLSLVLALAVFAIAAAAQQPVPQPQPPQPPDDPLARVLFPPELVMQHQQDIGLRAEQRAGITKAIQDFQTKVVDLQWRMQDQAQRLTTLLEKPTVDPVAALAQVDEVLGVEREVKRAHITLLIQIKNTLSAEQQARLAAARSATR
;
A
#
# COMPACT_ATOMS: atom_id res chain seq x y z
N MET A 1 -8.98 -10.45 -65.04
CA MET A 1 -8.33 -10.44 -63.71
C MET A 1 -8.39 -11.88 -63.21
N GLU A 2 -7.39 -12.70 -63.51
CA GLU A 2 -6.03 -12.72 -62.94
C GLU A 2 -5.95 -13.64 -61.70
N ASN A 3 -5.17 -14.71 -61.89
CA ASN A 3 -4.34 -15.49 -60.95
C ASN A 3 -4.89 -15.81 -59.54
N ALA A 4 -5.16 -17.08 -59.24
CA ALA A 4 -4.23 -18.18 -58.93
C ALA A 4 -3.93 -18.25 -57.43
N HIS A 5 -4.08 -19.42 -56.80
CA HIS A 5 -3.02 -20.06 -56.02
C HIS A 5 -3.35 -21.54 -55.77
N ARG A 6 -2.42 -22.37 -56.23
CA ARG A 6 -2.31 -23.82 -56.12
C ARG A 6 -1.51 -24.13 -54.85
N PHE A 7 -1.97 -25.10 -54.05
CA PHE A 7 -1.15 -25.85 -53.10
C PHE A 7 -1.58 -27.32 -53.14
N PRO A 8 -0.66 -28.29 -53.34
CA PRO A 8 -0.99 -29.71 -53.28
C PRO A 8 -0.76 -30.34 -51.91
N ALA A 9 -1.41 -31.49 -51.73
CA ALA A 9 -1.55 -32.30 -50.55
C ALA A 9 -0.27 -33.04 -50.10
N HIS A 10 -0.21 -33.34 -48.81
CA HIS A 10 0.72 -34.28 -48.17
C HIS A 10 0.21 -35.73 -48.21
N THR A 11 1.12 -36.70 -48.32
CA THR A 11 1.17 -38.06 -47.67
C THR A 11 2.28 -38.92 -48.36
N PRO A 12 2.68 -40.12 -47.85
CA PRO A 12 3.45 -40.41 -46.62
C PRO A 12 4.59 -41.48 -46.85
N GLU A 13 5.08 -42.11 -45.77
CA GLU A 13 5.99 -43.30 -45.69
C GLU A 13 7.49 -43.07 -46.02
N ARG A 14 8.50 -43.70 -45.40
CA ARG A 14 8.58 -44.96 -44.64
C ARG A 14 9.87 -45.00 -43.78
N ALA A 15 9.85 -45.86 -42.78
CA ALA A 15 10.91 -46.16 -41.82
C ALA A 15 12.17 -46.80 -42.42
N ALA A 16 13.32 -46.72 -41.72
CA ALA A 16 13.92 -47.87 -41.03
C ALA A 16 15.37 -47.63 -40.54
N SER A 17 15.67 -48.35 -39.46
CA SER A 17 16.97 -48.96 -39.10
C SER A 17 17.81 -48.31 -38.00
N ALA A 18 17.75 -49.00 -36.86
CA ALA A 18 18.58 -48.91 -35.68
C ALA A 18 20.06 -49.21 -35.94
N HIS A 19 20.95 -48.68 -35.10
CA HIS A 19 22.23 -49.31 -34.71
C HIS A 19 22.60 -48.86 -33.29
N ARG A 20 22.78 -49.83 -32.39
CA ARG A 20 23.59 -49.69 -31.16
C ARG A 20 24.98 -50.26 -31.46
N PRO A 21 26.03 -49.76 -30.81
CA PRO A 21 26.65 -50.60 -29.79
C PRO A 21 27.09 -49.85 -28.52
N ARG A 22 27.45 -50.66 -27.54
CA ARG A 22 27.76 -50.38 -26.15
C ARG A 22 29.28 -50.17 -26.02
N ALA A 23 29.73 -49.19 -25.24
CA ALA A 23 31.11 -49.15 -24.71
C ALA A 23 31.12 -48.54 -23.30
N ARG A 24 31.77 -49.26 -22.38
CA ARG A 24 31.96 -48.95 -20.96
C ARG A 24 33.46 -49.02 -20.71
N SER A 25 34.09 -47.88 -20.42
CA SER A 25 35.42 -47.70 -19.79
C SER A 25 35.72 -46.20 -19.98
N GLY A 26 36.11 -45.37 -19.02
CA GLY A 26 36.73 -45.61 -17.74
C GLY A 26 37.81 -44.54 -17.61
N GLU A 27 37.50 -43.38 -17.02
CA GLU A 27 38.53 -42.42 -16.61
C GLU A 27 38.02 -41.59 -15.42
N ARG A 28 38.46 -42.00 -14.23
CA ARG A 28 38.49 -41.18 -13.03
C ARG A 28 39.91 -40.62 -12.93
N HIS A 29 40.12 -39.31 -13.07
CA HIS A 29 41.18 -38.64 -12.32
C HIS A 29 41.05 -37.12 -12.25
N ARG A 30 41.00 -36.65 -11.00
CA ARG A 30 41.44 -35.35 -10.45
C ARG A 30 40.59 -34.12 -10.78
N LEU A 31 39.70 -33.73 -9.86
CA LEU A 31 39.99 -32.84 -8.71
C LEU A 31 40.56 -31.49 -9.14
N HIS A 32 39.69 -30.64 -9.67
CA HIS A 32 39.79 -29.20 -9.44
C HIS A 32 38.68 -28.80 -8.48
N HIS A 33 39.07 -28.74 -7.21
CA HIS A 33 38.36 -27.99 -6.19
C HIS A 33 38.26 -26.54 -6.64
N HIS A 34 37.10 -26.11 -7.11
CA HIS A 34 36.74 -24.71 -7.01
C HIS A 34 36.38 -24.43 -5.56
N ARG A 35 37.42 -23.97 -4.85
CA ARG A 35 37.40 -23.40 -3.51
C ARG A 35 36.39 -22.26 -3.49
N LEU A 36 35.20 -22.52 -2.95
CA LEU A 36 34.34 -21.50 -2.39
C LEU A 36 35.15 -20.82 -1.28
N ALA A 37 35.72 -19.66 -1.56
CA ALA A 37 36.26 -18.78 -0.53
C ALA A 37 35.06 -18.08 0.14
N PRO A 38 34.87 -18.26 1.45
CA PRO A 38 33.91 -17.52 2.25
C PRO A 38 34.63 -16.31 2.84
N GLU A 39 34.25 -15.08 2.51
CA GLU A 39 34.74 -13.92 3.26
C GLU A 39 33.59 -12.97 3.53
N ASP A 40 33.31 -12.87 4.83
CA ASP A 40 32.30 -12.07 5.48
C ASP A 40 32.44 -10.57 5.21
N SER A 41 31.32 -9.91 4.94
CA SER A 41 31.02 -8.64 5.60
C SER A 41 29.51 -8.39 5.60
N VAL A 42 28.78 -9.24 6.31
CA VAL A 42 27.51 -8.85 6.92
C VAL A 42 27.78 -7.71 7.91
N LYS A 43 27.12 -6.57 7.70
CA LYS A 43 26.44 -5.83 8.77
C LYS A 43 25.47 -4.81 8.18
N THR A 44 24.21 -5.26 8.14
CA THR A 44 23.06 -4.52 8.69
C THR A 44 22.74 -3.14 8.11
N LEU A 45 21.80 -3.11 7.15
CA LEU A 45 20.71 -2.12 7.18
C LEU A 45 19.42 -2.69 6.59
N ARG A 46 18.96 -3.81 7.15
CA ARG A 46 17.53 -4.12 7.22
C ARG A 46 17.06 -3.58 8.56
N LEU A 47 16.34 -2.47 8.56
CA LEU A 47 15.63 -1.97 9.73
C LEU A 47 14.32 -1.31 9.26
N SER A 48 13.27 -2.08 8.92
CA SER A 48 12.18 -2.44 9.83
C SER A 48 11.76 -1.30 10.76
N LEU A 49 10.75 -0.51 10.36
CA LEU A 49 9.98 0.33 11.26
C LEU A 49 8.51 -0.11 11.26
N VAL A 50 8.28 -1.28 11.84
CA VAL A 50 7.01 -1.65 12.47
C VAL A 50 7.37 -1.98 13.92
N LEU A 51 6.61 -1.41 14.85
CA LEU A 51 6.55 -1.74 16.28
C LEU A 51 7.68 -1.21 17.17
N ALA A 52 7.51 0.00 17.69
CA ALA A 52 8.09 0.39 18.97
C ALA A 52 6.97 0.36 20.04
N LEU A 53 6.59 -0.86 20.45
CA LEU A 53 5.87 -1.08 21.69
C LEU A 53 6.72 -2.03 22.55
N ALA A 54 7.02 -1.56 23.77
CA ALA A 54 7.61 -2.29 24.90
C ALA A 54 9.06 -2.78 24.75
N VAL A 55 10.04 -1.99 25.23
CA VAL A 55 11.00 -2.38 26.29
C VAL A 55 11.60 -1.11 26.89
N PHE A 56 11.16 -0.73 28.09
CA PHE A 56 12.07 -0.35 29.17
C PHE A 56 11.32 -0.53 30.49
N ALA A 57 11.39 -1.73 31.02
CA ALA A 57 11.14 -1.99 32.43
C ALA A 57 12.50 -2.19 33.10
N ILE A 58 12.60 -1.67 34.33
CA ILE A 58 13.65 -1.84 35.33
C ILE A 58 14.75 -0.75 35.33
N ALA A 59 14.41 0.38 35.95
CA ALA A 59 15.24 0.96 37.00
C ALA A 59 14.34 1.24 38.21
N ALA A 60 14.16 0.21 39.03
CA ALA A 60 13.48 0.32 40.32
C ALA A 60 14.42 0.97 41.33
N ALA A 61 14.21 2.27 41.59
CA ALA A 61 14.36 2.97 42.87
C ALA A 61 14.50 4.47 42.59
N ALA A 62 13.58 5.28 43.13
CA ALA A 62 13.60 6.74 43.14
C ALA A 62 13.45 7.45 41.77
N GLN A 63 12.28 7.34 41.15
CA GLN A 63 11.81 8.37 40.20
C GLN A 63 10.49 8.91 40.71
N GLN A 64 10.56 10.11 41.29
CA GLN A 64 9.38 10.94 41.53
C GLN A 64 8.67 11.16 40.18
N PRO A 65 7.32 11.14 40.12
CA PRO A 65 6.60 11.41 38.89
C PRO A 65 6.87 12.86 38.48
N VAL A 66 7.81 13.06 37.57
CA VAL A 66 7.99 14.34 36.89
C VAL A 66 6.77 14.49 35.98
N PRO A 67 5.97 15.58 36.10
CA PRO A 67 4.88 15.83 35.17
C PRO A 67 5.48 15.93 33.77
N GLN A 68 5.26 14.92 32.93
CA GLN A 68 5.64 15.00 31.52
C GLN A 68 4.76 16.10 30.90
N PRO A 69 5.35 17.10 30.23
CA PRO A 69 4.57 18.08 29.47
C PRO A 69 3.71 17.32 28.47
N GLN A 70 2.38 17.42 28.60
CA GLN A 70 1.49 16.88 27.58
C GLN A 70 1.86 17.53 26.25
N PRO A 71 2.09 16.75 25.18
CA PRO A 71 2.36 17.31 23.87
C PRO A 71 1.20 18.25 23.49
N PRO A 72 1.49 19.41 22.88
CA PRO A 72 0.45 20.34 22.47
C PRO A 72 -0.59 19.60 21.62
N GLN A 73 -1.86 19.69 22.02
CA GLN A 73 -2.94 19.08 21.25
C GLN A 73 -2.86 19.60 19.81
N PRO A 74 -2.90 18.71 18.80
CA PRO A 74 -2.88 19.13 17.41
C PRO A 74 -4.00 20.15 17.15
N PRO A 75 -3.77 21.14 16.26
CA PRO A 75 -4.76 22.14 15.93
C PRO A 75 -6.11 21.50 15.61
N ASP A 76 -7.17 22.12 16.12
CA ASP A 76 -8.54 21.69 15.87
C ASP A 76 -8.82 21.69 14.36
N ASP A 77 -8.99 20.50 13.74
CA ASP A 77 -9.31 20.39 12.32
C ASP A 77 -10.74 20.92 12.06
N PRO A 78 -10.91 22.01 11.27
CA PRO A 78 -12.21 22.60 11.01
C PRO A 78 -13.16 21.66 10.25
N LEU A 79 -12.63 20.76 9.41
CA LEU A 79 -13.45 19.78 8.68
C LEU A 79 -13.95 18.67 9.62
N ALA A 80 -13.13 18.26 10.58
CA ALA A 80 -13.50 17.27 11.59
C ALA A 80 -14.68 17.75 12.45
N ARG A 81 -14.95 19.07 12.52
CA ARG A 81 -16.11 19.65 13.21
C ARG A 81 -17.42 19.43 12.45
N VAL A 82 -17.39 19.38 11.11
CA VAL A 82 -18.61 19.39 10.27
C VAL A 82 -18.89 18.06 9.56
N LEU A 83 -17.90 17.19 9.46
CA LEU A 83 -17.99 15.85 8.87
C LEU A 83 -18.01 14.78 9.95
N PHE A 84 -18.48 13.57 9.61
CA PHE A 84 -18.64 12.47 10.55
C PHE A 84 -17.84 11.25 10.07
N PRO A 85 -16.73 10.88 10.74
CA PRO A 85 -15.95 9.71 10.35
C PRO A 85 -16.73 8.42 10.63
N PRO A 86 -16.46 7.32 9.89
CA PRO A 86 -17.14 6.05 10.06
C PRO A 86 -17.18 5.57 11.50
N GLU A 87 -16.06 5.71 12.21
CA GLU A 87 -15.88 5.22 13.59
C GLU A 87 -16.85 5.89 14.54
N LEU A 88 -17.03 7.21 14.41
CA LEU A 88 -17.97 7.97 15.23
C LEU A 88 -19.42 7.54 14.96
N VAL A 89 -19.77 7.33 13.69
CA VAL A 89 -21.13 6.89 13.32
C VAL A 89 -21.41 5.48 13.84
N MET A 90 -20.45 4.57 13.73
CA MET A 90 -20.59 3.20 14.20
C MET A 90 -20.61 3.12 15.73
N GLN A 91 -19.80 3.92 16.42
CA GLN A 91 -19.78 4.00 17.88
C GLN A 91 -21.14 4.45 18.44
N HIS A 92 -21.82 5.39 17.77
CA HIS A 92 -23.11 5.94 18.20
C HIS A 92 -24.31 5.40 17.41
N GLN A 93 -24.16 4.28 16.70
CA GLN A 93 -25.20 3.78 15.78
C GLN A 93 -26.54 3.51 16.48
N GLN A 94 -26.53 3.11 17.75
CA GLN A 94 -27.74 2.89 18.55
C GLN A 94 -28.36 4.21 19.00
N ASP A 95 -27.55 5.14 19.53
CA ASP A 95 -27.99 6.44 20.05
C ASP A 95 -28.64 7.34 18.97
N ILE A 96 -28.18 7.19 17.73
CA ILE A 96 -28.69 7.93 16.57
C ILE A 96 -29.78 7.17 15.82
N GLY A 97 -30.16 5.97 16.27
CA GLY A 97 -31.18 5.15 15.60
C GLY A 97 -30.82 4.86 14.13
N LEU A 98 -29.59 4.44 13.86
CA LEU A 98 -29.11 4.21 12.50
C LEU A 98 -29.90 3.08 11.82
N ARG A 99 -30.62 3.41 10.75
CA ARG A 99 -31.45 2.44 10.02
C ARG A 99 -30.61 1.47 9.20
N ALA A 100 -31.18 0.31 8.88
CA ALA A 100 -30.49 -0.74 8.12
C ALA A 100 -30.03 -0.25 6.74
N GLU A 101 -30.87 0.56 6.07
CA GLU A 101 -30.57 1.13 4.75
C GLU A 101 -29.43 2.15 4.83
N GLN A 102 -29.41 2.96 5.90
CA GLN A 102 -28.35 3.94 6.14
C GLN A 102 -27.02 3.24 6.41
N ARG A 103 -27.03 2.20 7.24
CA ARG A 103 -25.85 1.37 7.51
C ARG A 103 -25.32 0.74 6.22
N ALA A 104 -26.19 0.19 5.38
CA ALA A 104 -25.80 -0.38 4.09
C ALA A 104 -25.16 0.68 3.16
N GLY A 105 -25.73 1.88 3.10
CA GLY A 105 -25.17 3.00 2.33
C GLY A 105 -23.79 3.43 2.82
N ILE A 106 -23.59 3.53 4.13
CA ILE A 106 -22.30 3.85 4.74
C ILE A 106 -21.27 2.75 4.46
N THR A 107 -21.63 1.48 4.64
CA THR A 107 -20.75 0.34 4.34
C THR A 107 -20.32 0.35 2.88
N LYS A 108 -21.24 0.62 1.94
CA LYS A 108 -20.91 0.75 0.53
C LYS A 108 -19.93 1.89 0.26
N ALA A 109 -20.15 3.06 0.85
CA ALA A 109 -19.24 4.20 0.70
C ALA A 109 -17.83 3.87 1.20
N ILE A 110 -17.71 3.15 2.33
CA ILE A 110 -16.43 2.68 2.88
C ILE A 110 -15.74 1.71 1.91
N GLN A 111 -16.47 0.74 1.35
CA GLN A 111 -15.93 -0.23 0.39
C GLN A 111 -15.46 0.44 -0.90
N ASP A 112 -16.26 1.37 -1.43
CA ASP A 112 -15.93 2.13 -2.64
C ASP A 112 -14.66 2.98 -2.41
N PHE A 113 -14.53 3.60 -1.23
CA PHE A 113 -13.31 4.32 -0.81
C PHE A 113 -12.10 3.38 -0.69
N GLN A 114 -12.23 2.25 0.01
CA GLN A 114 -11.15 1.28 0.20
C GLN A 114 -10.61 0.76 -1.13
N THR A 115 -11.51 0.43 -2.07
CA THR A 115 -11.14 -0.01 -3.41
C THR A 115 -10.29 1.04 -4.12
N LYS A 116 -10.74 2.31 -4.11
CA LYS A 116 -10.01 3.41 -4.73
C LYS A 116 -8.66 3.70 -4.08
N VAL A 117 -8.56 3.57 -2.76
CA VAL A 117 -7.32 3.80 -2.03
C VAL A 117 -6.24 2.77 -2.38
N VAL A 118 -6.60 1.54 -2.71
CA VAL A 118 -5.63 0.54 -3.20
C VAL A 118 -4.94 1.04 -4.47
N ASP A 119 -5.71 1.47 -5.47
CA ASP A 119 -5.15 2.00 -6.72
C ASP A 119 -4.29 3.25 -6.50
N LEU A 120 -4.73 4.15 -5.61
CA LEU A 120 -3.98 5.35 -5.27
C LEU A 120 -2.66 5.05 -4.54
N GLN A 121 -2.63 4.01 -3.69
CA GLN A 121 -1.39 3.57 -3.03
C GLN A 121 -0.36 3.05 -4.04
N TRP A 122 -0.79 2.26 -5.02
CA TRP A 122 0.11 1.81 -6.09
C TRP A 122 0.66 2.97 -6.90
N ARG A 123 -0.20 3.94 -7.26
CA ARG A 123 0.24 5.16 -7.95
C ARG A 123 1.21 5.99 -7.11
N MET A 124 0.96 6.14 -5.81
CA MET A 124 1.86 6.85 -4.90
C MET A 124 3.25 6.21 -4.88
N GLN A 125 3.31 4.87 -4.81
CA GLN A 125 4.57 4.12 -4.84
C GLN A 125 5.32 4.32 -6.17
N ASP A 126 4.63 4.22 -7.31
CA ASP A 126 5.24 4.44 -8.64
C ASP A 126 5.80 5.87 -8.77
N GLN A 127 5.02 6.90 -8.41
CA GLN A 127 5.46 8.29 -8.49
C GLN A 127 6.62 8.60 -7.52
N ALA A 128 6.58 8.02 -6.31
CA ALA A 128 7.67 8.16 -5.35
C ALA A 128 8.96 7.51 -5.87
N GLN A 129 8.88 6.32 -6.46
CA GLN A 129 10.05 5.63 -7.01
C GLN A 129 10.68 6.41 -8.17
N ARG A 130 9.86 7.02 -9.03
CA ARG A 130 10.34 7.90 -10.11
C ARG A 130 11.04 9.14 -9.56
N LEU A 131 10.48 9.75 -8.52
CA LEU A 131 11.11 10.89 -7.85
C LEU A 131 12.47 10.50 -7.27
N THR A 132 12.55 9.39 -6.53
CA THR A 132 13.80 8.85 -5.99
C THR A 132 14.84 8.66 -7.11
N THR A 133 14.45 8.07 -8.24
CA THR A 133 15.34 7.86 -9.38
C THR A 133 15.90 9.17 -9.97
N LEU A 134 15.11 10.25 -9.95
CA LEU A 134 15.61 11.57 -10.38
C LEU A 134 16.59 12.17 -9.36
N LEU A 135 16.34 11.97 -8.07
CA LEU A 135 17.11 12.53 -6.97
C LEU A 135 18.41 11.77 -6.67
N GLU A 136 18.50 10.48 -7.04
CA GLU A 136 19.72 9.66 -6.90
C GLU A 136 20.84 10.04 -7.89
N LYS A 137 20.55 10.90 -8.87
CA LYS A 137 21.55 11.36 -9.84
C LYS A 137 22.58 12.28 -9.15
N PRO A 138 23.88 12.19 -9.48
CA PRO A 138 24.91 13.08 -8.92
C PRO A 138 24.62 14.57 -9.14
N THR A 139 23.98 14.90 -10.27
CA THR A 139 23.45 16.23 -10.56
C THR A 139 21.97 16.09 -10.89
N VAL A 140 21.12 16.70 -10.06
CA VAL A 140 19.65 16.68 -10.23
C VAL A 140 19.23 17.76 -11.22
N ASP A 141 18.36 17.40 -12.16
CA ASP A 141 17.64 18.37 -12.98
C ASP A 141 16.46 18.94 -12.16
N PRO A 142 16.51 20.22 -11.74
CA PRO A 142 15.49 20.79 -10.88
C PRO A 142 14.12 20.87 -11.56
N VAL A 143 14.06 21.04 -12.88
CA VAL A 143 12.79 21.15 -13.61
C VAL A 143 12.11 19.79 -13.65
N ALA A 144 12.85 18.74 -13.99
CA ALA A 144 12.31 17.38 -14.01
C ALA A 144 11.91 16.90 -12.60
N ALA A 145 12.71 17.20 -11.58
CA ALA A 145 12.41 16.82 -10.20
C ALA A 145 11.14 17.49 -9.67
N LEU A 146 10.97 18.80 -9.91
CA LEU A 146 9.77 19.53 -9.47
C LEU A 146 8.52 19.06 -10.22
N ALA A 147 8.60 18.78 -11.52
CA ALA A 147 7.48 18.19 -12.25
C ALA A 147 7.07 16.83 -11.65
N GLN A 148 8.04 16.00 -11.26
CA GLN A 148 7.76 14.72 -10.63
C GLN A 148 7.20 14.87 -9.19
N VAL A 149 7.58 15.93 -8.47
CA VAL A 149 6.95 16.30 -7.18
C VAL A 149 5.47 16.64 -7.39
N ASP A 150 5.13 17.40 -8.44
CA ASP A 150 3.75 17.75 -8.75
C ASP A 150 2.87 16.50 -9.02
N GLU A 151 3.44 15.47 -9.65
CA GLU A 151 2.76 14.18 -9.84
C GLU A 151 2.48 13.47 -8.50
N VAL A 152 3.46 13.42 -7.59
CA VAL A 152 3.29 12.87 -6.23
C VAL A 152 2.19 13.63 -5.47
N LEU A 153 2.24 14.96 -5.49
CA LEU A 153 1.24 15.83 -4.87
C LEU A 153 -0.14 15.66 -5.53
N GLY A 154 -0.18 15.35 -6.84
CA GLY A 154 -1.39 15.00 -7.57
C GLY A 154 -2.08 13.76 -6.99
N VAL A 155 -1.31 12.71 -6.68
CA VAL A 155 -1.84 11.49 -6.03
C VAL A 155 -2.31 11.80 -4.61
N GLU A 156 -1.56 12.57 -3.82
CA GLU A 156 -1.99 12.97 -2.48
C GLU A 156 -3.33 13.74 -2.50
N ARG A 157 -3.48 14.66 -3.46
CA ARG A 157 -4.73 15.39 -3.68
C ARG A 157 -5.89 14.43 -4.00
N GLU A 158 -5.64 13.38 -4.78
CA GLU A 158 -6.64 12.35 -5.07
C GLU A 158 -7.04 11.54 -3.84
N VAL A 159 -6.09 11.16 -2.98
CA VAL A 159 -6.38 10.47 -1.71
C VAL A 159 -7.24 11.36 -0.80
N LYS A 160 -6.84 12.62 -0.61
CA LYS A 160 -7.61 13.58 0.20
C LYS A 160 -9.01 13.79 -0.35
N ARG A 161 -9.15 13.93 -1.68
CA ARG A 161 -10.45 14.03 -2.34
C ARG A 161 -11.30 12.78 -2.09
N ALA A 162 -10.75 11.58 -2.25
CA ALA A 162 -11.47 10.34 -2.00
C ALA A 162 -11.96 10.26 -0.54
N HIS A 163 -11.12 10.65 0.42
CA HIS A 163 -11.49 10.65 1.83
C HIS A 163 -12.60 11.67 2.13
N ILE A 164 -12.48 12.90 1.62
CA ILE A 164 -13.53 13.92 1.79
C ILE A 164 -14.84 13.47 1.13
N THR A 165 -14.78 12.83 -0.05
CA THR A 165 -15.96 12.25 -0.71
C THR A 165 -16.65 11.21 0.17
N LEU A 166 -15.90 10.30 0.80
CA LEU A 166 -16.45 9.32 1.75
C LEU A 166 -17.21 10.03 2.87
N LEU A 167 -16.59 11.01 3.51
CA LEU A 167 -17.19 11.73 4.64
C LEU A 167 -18.45 12.51 4.25
N ILE A 168 -18.47 13.09 3.04
CA ILE A 168 -19.66 13.76 2.49
C ILE A 168 -20.79 12.73 2.25
N GLN A 169 -20.49 11.58 1.67
CA GLN A 169 -21.47 10.52 1.43
C GLN A 169 -22.08 9.99 2.75
N ILE A 170 -21.25 9.79 3.77
CA ILE A 170 -21.70 9.42 5.11
C ILE A 170 -22.64 10.50 5.66
N LYS A 171 -22.22 11.77 5.66
CA LYS A 171 -23.04 12.89 6.15
C LYS A 171 -24.39 12.95 5.44
N ASN A 172 -24.41 12.80 4.12
CA ASN A 172 -25.64 12.84 3.32
C ASN A 172 -26.57 11.64 3.54
N THR A 173 -26.05 10.53 4.08
CA THR A 173 -26.86 9.35 4.45
C THR A 173 -27.58 9.56 5.78
N LEU A 174 -27.10 10.47 6.63
CA LEU A 174 -27.63 10.76 7.96
C LEU A 174 -28.67 11.88 7.91
N SER A 175 -29.73 11.76 8.72
CA SER A 175 -30.71 12.84 8.89
C SER A 175 -30.10 14.03 9.66
N ALA A 176 -30.72 15.21 9.55
CA ALA A 176 -30.29 16.39 10.31
C ALA A 176 -30.27 16.14 11.83
N GLU A 177 -31.24 15.39 12.34
CA GLU A 177 -31.31 15.02 13.76
C GLU A 177 -30.16 14.09 14.16
N GLN A 178 -29.83 13.09 13.33
CA GLN A 178 -28.70 12.19 13.57
C GLN A 178 -27.37 12.96 13.58
N GLN A 179 -27.19 13.90 12.65
CA GLN A 179 -26.01 14.75 12.59
C GLN A 179 -25.86 15.62 13.83
N ALA A 180 -26.97 16.21 14.33
CA ALA A 180 -26.96 16.99 15.56
C ALA A 180 -26.56 16.14 16.79
N ARG A 181 -27.11 14.92 16.90
CA ARG A 181 -26.74 13.98 17.97
C ARG A 181 -25.27 13.59 17.93
N LEU A 182 -24.70 13.33 16.75
CA LEU A 182 -23.27 13.03 16.60
C LEU A 182 -22.37 14.23 16.96
N ALA A 183 -22.77 15.45 16.58
CA ALA A 183 -22.03 16.65 16.95
C ALA A 183 -22.01 16.88 18.47
N ALA A 184 -23.13 16.61 19.15
CA ALA A 184 -23.23 16.64 20.60
C ALA A 184 -22.34 15.56 21.25
N ALA A 185 -22.39 14.32 20.75
CA ALA A 185 -21.59 13.20 21.26
C ALA A 185 -20.06 13.45 21.13
N ARG A 186 -19.63 14.09 20.04
CA ARG A 186 -18.22 14.52 19.88
C ARG A 186 -17.80 15.52 20.95
N SER A 187 -18.68 16.47 21.27
CA SER A 187 -18.39 17.53 22.24
C SER A 187 -18.31 16.99 23.67
N ALA A 188 -19.03 15.90 23.97
CA ALA A 188 -19.02 15.26 25.29
C ALA A 188 -17.77 14.39 25.55
N THR A 189 -17.07 13.97 24.49
CA THR A 189 -15.86 13.13 24.58
C THR A 189 -14.56 13.96 24.69
N ARG A 190 -14.66 15.28 24.54
CA ARG A 190 -13.53 16.22 24.57
C ARG A 190 -13.43 16.88 25.94
#